data_AF-Q0V9B9-F1
#
_entry.id   AF-Q0V9B9-F1
#
_cell.length_a   1.000
_cell.length_b   1.000
_cell.length_c   1.000
_cell.angle_alpha   90.00
_cell.angle_beta   90.00
_cell.angle_gamma   90.00
#
_symmetry.space_group_name_H-M   'P 1'
#
loop_
_entity.id
_entity.type
_entity.pdbx_description
1 polymer ?
#
loop_
_entity_poly.entity_id
_entity_poly.type
_entity_poly.pdbx_seq_one_letter_code
_entity_poly.pdbx_strand_id
1 'polypeptide(L)'
;MHKLFAFLFLLLRTELCVSLPHILLGTQNGSVQLSDSLTVAPSSDQFLKASTVSTTPTPPISKSLDHSPPTASTPGFLQIGDGCCLQFDFPEHRQGVIVISSGSAARNSDLTVLSLDTSVLKVLNVSRGTGGLPGYFLAHIYSGMPGTAPLHLQLKLLGSQLEERKDFAINVVPNDGPEYVGSAASHFSESPLLFALLPLLLINKCAFGCKVDVEVLKGLRQQPHPVILGIVGQFVLMPLYAYILSLLLGLSQPLAFGLVVTCSSPGGGGGYLYSLILGGDVTLAISMTLISTVVAVGLMPLSSSVYGHFLGVHQTLHIPFLKIVGTLLFIAIPISTGMVIKWRFPKVSRLLLLVIKPFSVLLMVGGLYMAYQMGSSLLSQVPPILIVAGISVPLMGLLVGYLMATCLRLPVAQRRTVSIEVGVQNSLLALAVLQLSLHRAEADLSSQAPFLVALSGTSEMLLIVPLHFVYGKCRDCH
;
A
#
# COMPACT_ATOMS: atom_id res chain seq x y z
N MET A 1 -20.45 -4.89 3.51
CA MET A 1 -19.65 -5.34 2.34
C MET A 1 -20.47 -5.42 1.04
N HIS A 2 -21.56 -6.20 0.95
CA HIS A 2 -22.33 -6.31 -0.31
C HIS A 2 -22.92 -4.98 -0.84
N LYS A 3 -23.38 -4.10 0.05
CA LYS A 3 -23.86 -2.74 -0.29
C LYS A 3 -22.75 -1.79 -0.76
N LEU A 4 -21.52 -1.96 -0.28
CA LEU A 4 -20.34 -1.21 -0.72
C LEU A 4 -19.95 -1.60 -2.15
N PHE A 5 -20.06 -2.89 -2.48
CA PHE A 5 -19.83 -3.41 -3.83
C PHE A 5 -20.89 -2.94 -4.83
N ALA A 6 -22.17 -2.93 -4.42
CA ALA A 6 -23.25 -2.35 -5.22
C ALA A 6 -23.04 -0.85 -5.51
N PHE A 7 -22.46 -0.11 -4.55
CA PHE A 7 -22.11 1.30 -4.76
C PHE A 7 -20.84 1.49 -5.59
N LEU A 8 -19.80 0.66 -5.43
CA LEU A 8 -18.64 0.69 -6.34
C LEU A 8 -19.06 0.38 -7.78
N PHE A 9 -20.04 -0.50 -7.96
CA PHE A 9 -20.68 -0.78 -9.25
C PHE A 9 -21.50 0.42 -9.75
N LEU A 10 -22.14 1.17 -8.85
CA LEU A 10 -22.81 2.43 -9.17
C LEU A 10 -21.81 3.53 -9.56
N LEU A 11 -20.68 3.65 -8.86
CA LEU A 11 -19.56 4.56 -9.16
C LEU A 11 -18.96 4.24 -10.54
N LEU A 12 -18.76 2.95 -10.84
CA LEU A 12 -18.41 2.45 -12.18
C LEU A 12 -19.41 2.93 -13.24
N ARG A 13 -20.71 2.75 -12.97
CA ARG A 13 -21.79 3.16 -13.87
C ARG A 13 -21.79 4.68 -14.10
N THR A 14 -21.49 5.49 -13.08
CA THR A 14 -21.35 6.95 -13.21
C THR A 14 -20.06 7.41 -13.88
N GLU A 15 -18.90 6.75 -13.70
CA GLU A 15 -17.68 7.01 -14.49
C GLU A 15 -17.93 6.80 -15.99
N LEU A 16 -18.72 5.77 -16.32
CA LEU A 16 -19.23 5.50 -17.67
C LEU A 16 -20.23 6.57 -18.14
N CYS A 17 -21.05 7.13 -17.25
CA CYS A 17 -22.12 8.09 -17.59
C CYS A 17 -21.66 9.56 -17.68
N VAL A 18 -20.74 10.01 -16.82
CA VAL A 18 -20.09 11.35 -16.87
C VAL A 18 -19.19 11.50 -18.09
N SER A 19 -18.75 10.37 -18.63
CA SER A 19 -18.00 10.26 -19.88
C SER A 19 -18.85 10.38 -21.15
N LEU A 20 -20.17 10.38 -21.04
CA LEU A 20 -21.13 10.33 -22.16
C LEU A 20 -21.63 11.69 -22.70
N PRO A 21 -21.67 12.83 -21.96
CA PRO A 21 -22.32 14.04 -22.50
C PRO A 21 -21.53 14.73 -23.61
N HIS A 22 -20.24 14.45 -23.78
CA HIS A 22 -19.44 15.04 -24.87
C HIS A 22 -19.60 14.35 -26.23
N ILE A 23 -20.46 13.34 -26.36
CA ILE A 23 -20.65 12.58 -27.62
C ILE A 23 -22.11 12.61 -28.11
N LEU A 24 -23.10 12.95 -27.29
CA LEU A 24 -24.53 12.86 -27.64
C LEU A 24 -25.20 14.20 -28.03
N LEU A 25 -24.44 15.17 -28.56
CA LEU A 25 -25.00 16.38 -29.21
C LEU A 25 -24.98 16.30 -30.74
N GLY A 26 -24.75 15.12 -31.31
CA GLY A 26 -24.77 14.94 -32.75
C GLY A 26 -25.15 13.53 -33.16
N THR A 27 -26.43 13.17 -33.06
CA THR A 27 -27.20 12.45 -34.09
C THR A 27 -28.62 12.15 -33.60
N GLN A 28 -29.59 12.52 -34.42
CA GLN A 28 -31.03 12.24 -34.29
C GLN A 28 -31.39 10.77 -34.58
N ASN A 29 -32.58 10.40 -34.07
CA ASN A 29 -33.56 9.44 -34.60
C ASN A 29 -33.25 7.94 -34.61
N GLY A 30 -34.16 7.16 -34.00
CA GLY A 30 -34.27 5.72 -34.24
C GLY A 30 -34.83 4.93 -33.07
N SER A 31 -36.15 4.95 -32.92
CA SER A 31 -36.94 4.05 -32.07
C SER A 31 -36.91 2.61 -32.58
N VAL A 32 -36.58 1.62 -31.73
CA VAL A 32 -37.12 0.24 -31.84
C VAL A 32 -37.17 -0.41 -30.45
N GLN A 33 -38.37 -0.79 -30.02
CA GLN A 33 -38.67 -1.72 -28.94
C GLN A 33 -38.35 -3.17 -29.38
N LEU A 34 -37.94 -4.05 -28.47
CA LEU A 34 -38.50 -5.40 -28.40
C LEU A 34 -38.26 -6.02 -27.00
N SER A 35 -39.36 -6.48 -26.41
CA SER A 35 -39.50 -7.45 -25.33
C SER A 35 -39.10 -8.87 -25.84
N ASP A 36 -38.96 -9.98 -25.11
CA ASP A 36 -39.68 -10.52 -23.96
C ASP A 36 -38.95 -11.78 -23.43
N SER A 37 -39.11 -12.05 -22.11
CA SER A 37 -39.41 -13.34 -21.46
C SER A 37 -38.49 -14.59 -21.57
N LEU A 38 -38.05 -15.13 -20.41
CA LEU A 38 -38.45 -16.44 -19.79
C LEU A 38 -37.49 -16.83 -18.63
N THR A 39 -37.84 -16.83 -17.32
CA THR A 39 -38.65 -17.70 -16.43
C THR A 39 -37.98 -18.98 -15.87
N VAL A 40 -38.08 -19.12 -14.52
CA VAL A 40 -38.13 -20.29 -13.61
C VAL A 40 -36.84 -20.94 -13.06
N ALA A 41 -36.86 -21.05 -11.72
CA ALA A 41 -35.91 -21.60 -10.73
C ALA A 41 -36.10 -23.14 -10.51
N PRO A 42 -35.86 -23.76 -9.32
CA PRO A 42 -34.86 -23.60 -8.24
C PRO A 42 -34.21 -24.96 -7.84
N SER A 43 -33.28 -24.99 -6.86
CA SER A 43 -33.37 -25.90 -5.69
C SER A 43 -32.17 -25.72 -4.75
N SER A 44 -32.49 -25.58 -3.47
CA SER A 44 -31.61 -25.49 -2.31
C SER A 44 -32.04 -26.56 -1.32
N ASP A 45 -31.07 -27.25 -0.72
CA ASP A 45 -31.13 -28.05 0.52
C ASP A 45 -29.66 -28.07 1.02
N GLN A 46 -29.27 -27.96 2.29
CA GLN A 46 -29.91 -28.24 3.58
C GLN A 46 -29.13 -27.55 4.74
N PHE A 47 -29.61 -27.72 5.97
CA PHE A 47 -29.47 -26.90 7.19
C PHE A 47 -28.52 -27.45 8.29
N LEU A 48 -28.04 -26.55 9.19
CA LEU A 48 -27.71 -26.64 10.66
C LEU A 48 -26.77 -27.76 11.22
N LYS A 49 -26.10 -27.74 12.39
CA LYS A 49 -25.40 -26.82 13.34
C LYS A 49 -25.05 -27.66 14.61
N ALA A 50 -24.01 -27.25 15.35
CA ALA A 50 -23.81 -27.36 16.82
C ALA A 50 -22.83 -28.41 17.44
N SER A 51 -22.22 -27.93 18.53
CA SER A 51 -21.02 -28.34 19.28
C SER A 51 -21.27 -29.33 20.44
N THR A 52 -20.23 -30.01 20.95
CA THR A 52 -20.05 -30.25 22.42
C THR A 52 -18.60 -30.58 22.81
N VAL A 53 -18.27 -30.20 24.04
CA VAL A 53 -17.02 -30.17 24.83
C VAL A 53 -16.58 -31.55 25.35
N SER A 54 -15.27 -31.76 25.58
CA SER A 54 -14.79 -32.57 26.73
C SER A 54 -13.36 -32.19 27.18
N THR A 55 -13.10 -32.43 28.46
CA THR A 55 -12.14 -31.78 29.36
C THR A 55 -10.93 -32.64 29.76
N THR A 56 -9.78 -31.98 30.00
CA THR A 56 -8.67 -32.26 30.98
C THR A 56 -7.74 -33.49 30.79
N PRO A 57 -6.50 -33.56 31.39
CA PRO A 57 -5.74 -32.63 32.27
C PRO A 57 -4.23 -32.40 31.91
N THR A 58 -3.59 -31.42 32.57
CA THR A 58 -2.12 -31.15 32.77
C THR A 58 -1.48 -32.17 33.76
N PRO A 59 -0.13 -32.25 34.07
CA PRO A 59 0.93 -31.21 34.23
C PRO A 59 2.42 -31.71 33.99
N PRO A 60 3.55 -31.21 34.61
CA PRO A 60 4.17 -29.86 34.74
C PRO A 60 5.73 -29.77 34.48
N ILE A 61 6.32 -28.57 34.70
CA ILE A 61 7.72 -28.23 35.16
C ILE A 61 8.80 -27.74 34.15
N SER A 62 9.08 -26.42 34.27
CA SER A 62 10.33 -25.62 34.25
C SER A 62 11.55 -25.98 33.36
N LYS A 63 12.12 -24.95 32.71
CA LYS A 63 13.44 -24.37 33.05
C LYS A 63 13.72 -23.08 32.29
N SER A 64 14.09 -22.05 33.04
CA SER A 64 14.72 -20.80 32.62
C SER A 64 16.09 -21.05 31.97
N LEU A 65 16.37 -20.41 30.85
CA LEU A 65 17.75 -20.13 30.42
C LEU A 65 17.86 -18.68 29.99
N ASP A 66 18.61 -17.91 30.79
CA ASP A 66 19.21 -16.64 30.43
C ASP A 66 20.10 -16.80 29.20
N HIS A 67 19.92 -15.96 28.18
CA HIS A 67 20.99 -15.65 27.24
C HIS A 67 20.91 -14.17 26.84
N SER A 68 21.70 -13.36 27.53
CA SER A 68 22.13 -12.03 27.08
C SER A 68 22.84 -12.10 25.72
N PRO A 69 22.66 -11.11 24.82
CA PRO A 69 23.30 -11.12 23.49
C PRO A 69 24.82 -10.93 23.60
N PRO A 70 25.64 -11.66 22.82
CA PRO A 70 27.08 -11.48 22.82
C PRO A 70 27.48 -10.20 22.09
N THR A 71 28.38 -9.46 22.72
CA THR A 71 29.04 -8.24 22.22
C THR A 71 29.83 -8.49 20.93
N ALA A 72 29.70 -7.58 19.96
CA ALA A 72 30.41 -7.60 18.68
C ALA A 72 31.94 -7.55 18.86
N SER A 73 32.64 -8.59 18.42
CA SER A 73 34.11 -8.65 18.36
C SER A 73 34.61 -8.76 16.91
N THR A 74 35.46 -7.80 16.52
CA THR A 74 36.54 -7.82 15.49
C THR A 74 36.20 -8.31 14.06
N PRO A 75 36.62 -7.62 12.96
CA PRO A 75 36.27 -8.03 11.61
C PRO A 75 37.05 -9.29 11.21
N GLY A 76 36.39 -10.45 11.32
CA GLY A 76 36.83 -11.71 10.72
C GLY A 76 36.72 -11.69 9.19
N PHE A 77 37.41 -12.60 8.51
CA PHE A 77 37.32 -12.81 7.07
C PHE A 77 35.93 -13.30 6.66
N LEU A 78 35.24 -14.04 7.55
CA LEU A 78 33.89 -14.55 7.30
C LEU A 78 32.79 -13.55 7.66
N GLN A 79 31.99 -13.17 6.67
CA GLN A 79 30.83 -12.29 6.82
C GLN A 79 29.61 -12.85 6.08
N ILE A 80 28.43 -12.73 6.71
CA ILE A 80 27.13 -13.00 6.09
C ILE A 80 26.42 -11.65 5.93
N GLY A 81 25.92 -11.35 4.74
CA GLY A 81 25.29 -10.05 4.44
C GLY A 81 26.29 -8.89 4.47
N ASP A 82 25.91 -7.78 5.10
CA ASP A 82 26.72 -6.57 5.30
C ASP A 82 27.60 -6.63 6.56
N GLY A 83 27.56 -7.73 7.31
CA GLY A 83 28.35 -7.95 8.52
C GLY A 83 27.82 -7.25 9.78
N CYS A 84 26.69 -6.55 9.70
CA CYS A 84 26.07 -5.85 10.84
C CYS A 84 25.15 -6.76 11.68
N CYS A 85 24.64 -7.85 11.08
CA CYS A 85 23.71 -8.77 11.71
C CYS A 85 24.36 -10.14 11.93
N LEU A 86 24.23 -10.68 13.14
CA LEU A 86 24.67 -12.04 13.50
C LEU A 86 23.51 -13.05 13.49
N GLN A 87 22.28 -12.56 13.53
CA GLN A 87 21.07 -13.37 13.56
C GLN A 87 20.19 -13.03 12.35
N PHE A 88 19.70 -14.07 11.66
CA PHE A 88 18.90 -13.94 10.44
C PHE A 88 17.60 -14.73 10.57
N ASP A 89 16.48 -14.13 10.18
CA ASP A 89 15.20 -14.83 10.16
C ASP A 89 15.01 -15.62 8.86
N PHE A 90 14.52 -16.86 8.98
CA PHE A 90 14.22 -17.74 7.86
C PHE A 90 12.88 -18.46 8.09
N PRO A 91 12.02 -18.61 7.08
CA PRO A 91 10.73 -19.30 7.26
C PRO A 91 10.92 -20.81 7.48
N GLU A 92 10.03 -21.45 8.25
CA GLU A 92 10.03 -22.92 8.42
C GLU A 92 9.76 -23.68 7.10
N HIS A 93 10.22 -24.94 7.04
CA HIS A 93 9.99 -25.87 5.92
C HIS A 93 10.36 -25.38 4.50
N ARG A 94 11.37 -24.51 4.37
CA ARG A 94 11.81 -23.95 3.08
C ARG A 94 13.27 -24.23 2.75
N GLN A 95 13.56 -24.28 1.44
CA GLN A 95 14.93 -24.27 0.94
C GLN A 95 15.40 -22.83 0.71
N GLY A 96 16.67 -22.56 1.00
CA GLY A 96 17.30 -21.26 0.82
C GLY A 96 18.78 -21.35 0.52
N VAL A 97 19.39 -20.20 0.25
CA VAL A 97 20.84 -20.08 0.02
C VAL A 97 21.36 -18.95 0.88
N ILE A 98 22.40 -19.23 1.67
CA ILE A 98 23.15 -18.24 2.43
C ILE A 98 24.41 -17.90 1.65
N VAL A 99 24.63 -16.60 1.42
CA VAL A 99 25.86 -16.09 0.82
C VAL A 99 26.83 -15.73 1.93
N ILE A 100 28.02 -16.34 1.90
CA ILE A 100 29.06 -16.13 2.90
C ILE A 100 30.29 -15.56 2.19
N SER A 101 30.61 -14.31 2.50
CA SER A 101 31.83 -13.65 2.01
C SER A 101 33.03 -14.08 2.87
N SER A 102 34.17 -14.30 2.21
CA SER A 102 35.45 -14.64 2.84
C SER A 102 36.56 -13.62 2.51
N GLY A 103 36.21 -12.52 1.85
CA GLY A 103 37.14 -11.48 1.41
C GLY A 103 38.23 -12.00 0.45
N SER A 104 39.42 -11.39 0.50
CA SER A 104 40.55 -11.69 -0.40
C SER A 104 41.22 -13.07 -0.15
N ALA A 105 40.90 -13.74 0.96
CA ALA A 105 41.49 -15.02 1.36
C ALA A 105 41.03 -16.22 0.49
N ALA A 106 40.08 -16.00 -0.42
CA ALA A 106 39.25 -17.03 -0.99
C ALA A 106 39.81 -17.81 -2.19
N ARG A 107 40.99 -17.46 -2.72
CA ARG A 107 41.46 -18.09 -3.96
C ARG A 107 41.75 -19.59 -3.80
N ASN A 108 42.09 -20.06 -2.58
CA ASN A 108 42.45 -21.45 -2.29
C ASN A 108 41.84 -22.00 -0.98
N SER A 109 40.84 -21.34 -0.38
CA SER A 109 40.23 -21.76 0.88
C SER A 109 38.97 -22.60 0.68
N ASP A 110 38.71 -23.56 1.55
CA ASP A 110 37.48 -24.34 1.62
C ASP A 110 36.64 -23.91 2.82
N LEU A 111 35.32 -23.88 2.69
CA LEU A 111 34.40 -23.44 3.73
C LEU A 111 33.48 -24.60 4.13
N THR A 112 33.51 -24.98 5.40
CA THR A 112 32.54 -25.91 5.98
C THR A 112 31.51 -25.12 6.79
N VAL A 113 30.23 -25.35 6.52
CA VAL A 113 29.10 -24.75 7.26
C VAL A 113 28.31 -25.87 7.88
N LEU A 114 28.19 -25.85 9.21
CA LEU A 114 27.43 -26.82 9.97
C LEU A 114 26.33 -26.11 10.75
N SER A 115 25.14 -26.69 10.76
CA SER A 115 24.08 -26.29 11.69
C SER A 115 24.19 -27.14 12.95
N LEU A 116 24.23 -26.51 14.12
CA LEU A 116 24.27 -27.22 15.40
C LEU A 116 22.92 -27.83 15.77
N ASP A 117 21.83 -27.30 15.23
CA ASP A 117 20.49 -27.88 15.37
C ASP A 117 19.91 -28.28 14.01
N THR A 118 20.06 -29.56 13.67
CA THR A 118 19.60 -30.14 12.40
C THR A 118 18.09 -30.38 12.33
N SER A 119 17.39 -30.27 13.47
CA SER A 119 15.91 -30.33 13.50
C SER A 119 15.27 -29.00 13.09
N VAL A 120 15.99 -27.90 13.37
CA VAL A 120 15.62 -26.53 13.02
C VAL A 120 16.18 -26.13 11.65
N LEU A 121 17.45 -26.43 11.35
CA LEU A 121 18.08 -26.05 10.07
C LEU A 121 19.08 -27.10 9.60
N LYS A 122 18.95 -27.56 8.35
CA LYS A 122 19.88 -28.48 7.69
C LYS A 122 20.69 -27.76 6.62
N VAL A 123 22.01 -27.93 6.64
CA VAL A 123 22.88 -27.50 5.54
C VAL A 123 22.97 -28.64 4.54
N LEU A 124 22.53 -28.40 3.30
CA LEU A 124 22.46 -29.39 2.24
C LEU A 124 23.79 -29.50 1.49
N ASN A 125 24.37 -28.35 1.10
CA ASN A 125 25.62 -28.30 0.35
C ASN A 125 26.26 -26.91 0.49
N VAL A 126 27.58 -26.83 0.41
CA VAL A 126 28.33 -25.58 0.31
C VAL A 126 29.09 -25.58 -1.01
N SER A 127 28.76 -24.65 -1.89
CA SER A 127 29.43 -24.50 -3.19
C SER A 127 30.17 -23.17 -3.26
N ARG A 128 31.26 -23.12 -4.05
CA ARG A 128 31.97 -21.87 -4.30
C ARG A 128 31.29 -21.11 -5.43
N GLY A 129 31.10 -19.80 -5.24
CA GLY A 129 30.57 -18.94 -6.29
C GLY A 129 31.54 -18.80 -7.48
N THR A 130 31.04 -19.01 -8.69
CA THR A 130 31.86 -18.98 -9.93
C THR A 130 31.73 -17.69 -10.74
N GLY A 131 31.04 -16.66 -10.22
CA GLY A 131 30.78 -15.42 -10.95
C GLY A 131 31.62 -14.25 -10.48
N GLY A 132 32.68 -13.90 -11.22
CA GLY A 132 33.34 -12.57 -11.34
C GLY A 132 33.85 -11.81 -10.10
N LEU A 133 33.26 -11.99 -8.93
CA LEU A 133 33.57 -11.35 -7.66
C LEU A 133 34.44 -12.31 -6.83
N PRO A 134 35.61 -11.86 -6.33
CA PRO A 134 36.47 -12.70 -5.53
C PRO A 134 35.84 -12.98 -4.16
N GLY A 135 35.56 -14.26 -3.89
CA GLY A 135 35.60 -14.81 -2.54
C GLY A 135 34.32 -14.94 -1.76
N TYR A 136 33.29 -15.54 -2.37
CA TYR A 136 32.06 -15.92 -1.69
C TYR A 136 31.73 -17.41 -1.86
N PHE A 137 31.07 -17.96 -0.83
CA PHE A 137 30.53 -19.31 -0.78
C PHE A 137 29.01 -19.26 -0.68
N LEU A 138 28.35 -20.27 -1.26
CA LEU A 138 26.91 -20.44 -1.27
C LEU A 138 26.56 -21.70 -0.46
N ALA A 139 26.00 -21.50 0.73
CA ALA A 139 25.49 -22.59 1.55
C ALA A 139 23.99 -22.80 1.29
N HIS A 140 23.65 -23.92 0.65
CA HIS A 140 22.27 -24.35 0.47
C HIS A 140 21.74 -24.93 1.79
N ILE A 141 20.60 -24.43 2.23
CA ILE A 141 19.98 -24.79 3.50
C ILE A 141 18.53 -25.22 3.33
N TYR A 142 18.03 -26.00 4.28
CA TYR A 142 16.64 -26.36 4.44
C TYR A 142 16.21 -26.15 5.89
N SER A 143 15.15 -25.39 6.13
CA SER A 143 14.58 -25.20 7.47
C SER A 143 13.59 -26.31 7.81
N GLY A 144 13.61 -26.72 9.07
CA GLY A 144 12.68 -27.66 9.68
C GLY A 144 11.73 -26.93 10.63
N MET A 145 11.74 -27.32 11.90
CA MET A 145 10.88 -26.78 12.95
C MET A 145 11.26 -25.35 13.35
N PRO A 146 10.32 -24.54 13.88
CA PRO A 146 10.63 -23.24 14.45
C PRO A 146 11.63 -23.32 15.60
N GLY A 147 12.55 -22.38 15.65
CA GLY A 147 13.61 -22.32 16.64
C GLY A 147 14.84 -21.60 16.13
N THR A 148 15.80 -21.34 17.01
CA THR A 148 17.07 -20.73 16.61
C THR A 148 18.13 -21.80 16.40
N ALA A 149 18.67 -21.91 15.19
CA ALA A 149 19.77 -22.80 14.83
C ALA A 149 21.10 -22.02 14.76
N PRO A 150 22.01 -22.21 15.72
CA PRO A 150 23.35 -21.66 15.63
C PRO A 150 24.14 -22.31 14.49
N LEU A 151 24.87 -21.48 13.74
CA LEU A 151 25.74 -21.90 12.67
C LEU A 151 27.19 -21.97 13.14
N HIS A 152 27.89 -22.98 12.68
CA HIS A 152 29.32 -23.14 12.85
C HIS A 152 29.97 -23.06 11.46
N LEU A 153 30.71 -21.99 11.22
CA LEU A 153 31.48 -21.78 10.01
C LEU A 153 32.97 -22.04 10.25
N GLN A 154 33.60 -22.83 9.39
CA GLN A 154 35.04 -23.09 9.41
C GLN A 154 35.65 -22.80 8.05
N LEU A 155 36.52 -21.80 7.99
CA LEU A 155 37.33 -21.49 6.81
C LEU A 155 38.69 -22.18 6.94
N LYS A 156 39.03 -23.03 5.97
CA LYS A 156 40.30 -23.79 5.94
C LYS A 156 41.09 -23.42 4.69
N LEU A 157 42.40 -23.23 4.82
CA LEU A 157 43.32 -22.97 3.72
C LEU A 157 44.38 -24.08 3.70
N LEU A 158 44.46 -24.87 2.63
CA LEU A 158 45.43 -25.99 2.51
C LEU A 158 45.40 -26.95 3.73
N GLY A 159 44.21 -27.16 4.31
CA GLY A 159 44.01 -28.02 5.49
C GLY A 159 44.30 -27.37 6.84
N SER A 160 44.87 -26.17 6.88
CA SER A 160 45.03 -25.38 8.12
C SER A 160 43.79 -24.51 8.37
N GLN A 161 43.32 -24.48 9.63
CA GLN A 161 42.16 -23.71 10.04
C GLN A 161 42.51 -22.22 10.07
N LEU A 162 41.90 -21.43 9.19
CA LEU A 162 42.15 -20.00 9.05
C LEU A 162 41.25 -19.20 10.00
N GLU A 163 39.97 -19.57 10.09
CA GLU A 163 38.98 -18.90 10.93
C GLU A 163 37.83 -19.84 11.29
N GLU A 164 37.31 -19.73 12.51
CA GLU A 164 36.14 -20.44 13.00
C GLU A 164 35.19 -19.45 13.65
N ARG A 165 33.92 -19.46 13.24
CA ARG A 165 32.87 -18.58 13.77
C ARG A 165 31.63 -19.38 14.16
N LYS A 166 31.08 -19.06 15.34
CA LYS A 166 29.94 -19.76 15.99
C LYS A 166 28.85 -18.80 16.46
N ASP A 167 29.03 -17.53 16.18
CA ASP A 167 28.19 -16.43 16.64
C ASP A 167 27.07 -16.10 15.65
N PHE A 168 27.07 -16.75 14.48
CA PHE A 168 25.95 -16.67 13.55
C PHE A 168 24.83 -17.61 13.95
N ALA A 169 23.58 -17.16 13.84
CA ALA A 169 22.41 -17.99 14.08
C ALA A 169 21.30 -17.70 13.06
N ILE A 170 20.57 -18.75 12.66
CA ILE A 170 19.35 -18.62 11.87
C ILE A 170 18.16 -18.88 12.78
N ASN A 171 17.27 -17.90 12.87
CA ASN A 171 16.02 -18.02 13.56
C ASN A 171 14.93 -18.49 12.59
N VAL A 172 14.47 -19.72 12.76
CA VAL A 172 13.38 -20.30 11.98
C VAL A 172 12.07 -19.90 12.61
N VAL A 173 11.30 -19.10 11.89
CA VAL A 173 10.05 -18.50 12.39
C VAL A 173 8.86 -19.38 11.98
N PRO A 174 7.91 -19.68 12.89
CA PRO A 174 6.70 -20.44 12.56
C PRO A 174 5.89 -19.75 11.47
N ASN A 175 5.29 -20.55 10.58
CA ASN A 175 4.42 -20.06 9.52
C ASN A 175 2.99 -19.81 10.05
N ASP A 176 2.86 -19.13 11.20
CA ASP A 176 1.57 -18.79 11.83
C ASP A 176 0.92 -17.51 11.27
N GLY A 177 1.51 -16.94 10.22
CA GLY A 177 0.79 -16.05 9.32
C GLY A 177 0.12 -16.92 8.25
N PRO A 178 -1.17 -16.74 7.94
CA PRO A 178 -1.68 -17.35 6.73
C PRO A 178 -0.85 -16.83 5.55
N GLU A 179 -0.70 -17.60 4.46
CA GLU A 179 0.05 -17.23 3.25
C GLU A 179 -0.46 -15.90 2.65
N TYR A 180 -0.15 -14.78 3.28
CA TYR A 180 -0.64 -13.46 2.95
C TYR A 180 0.52 -12.71 2.35
N VAL A 181 0.30 -12.35 1.08
CA VAL A 181 1.11 -11.45 0.26
C VAL A 181 2.53 -11.91 -0.02
N GLY A 182 3.16 -12.74 0.80
CA GLY A 182 4.54 -13.18 0.61
C GLY A 182 4.71 -14.12 -0.57
N SER A 183 3.84 -15.12 -0.69
CA SER A 183 3.80 -16.02 -1.85
C SER A 183 3.30 -15.27 -3.08
N ALA A 184 2.31 -14.40 -2.96
CA ALA A 184 1.88 -13.54 -4.06
C ALA A 184 2.98 -12.56 -4.51
N ALA A 185 3.77 -11.95 -3.62
CA ALA A 185 4.84 -10.98 -3.91
C ALA A 185 6.15 -11.64 -4.36
N SER A 186 6.53 -12.79 -3.78
CA SER A 186 7.68 -13.58 -4.26
C SER A 186 7.36 -14.34 -5.54
N HIS A 187 6.10 -14.76 -5.75
CA HIS A 187 5.64 -15.14 -7.09
C HIS A 187 5.42 -13.93 -7.99
N PHE A 188 5.12 -12.72 -7.49
CA PHE A 188 4.88 -11.54 -8.35
C PHE A 188 6.18 -11.05 -8.97
N SER A 189 7.28 -11.04 -8.22
CA SER A 189 8.60 -10.66 -8.73
C SER A 189 9.10 -11.62 -9.83
N GLU A 190 8.61 -12.87 -9.87
CA GLU A 190 8.90 -13.85 -10.92
C GLU A 190 7.72 -14.12 -11.87
N SER A 191 6.58 -13.45 -11.69
CA SER A 191 5.40 -13.69 -12.53
C SER A 191 5.46 -12.84 -13.81
N PRO A 192 5.22 -13.43 -15.00
CA PRO A 192 5.06 -12.67 -16.24
C PRO A 192 3.87 -11.68 -16.16
N LEU A 193 2.96 -11.89 -15.21
CA LEU A 193 1.84 -11.00 -14.92
C LEU A 193 2.27 -9.63 -14.44
N LEU A 194 3.28 -9.50 -13.57
CA LEU A 194 3.76 -8.18 -13.10
C LEU A 194 4.33 -7.37 -14.27
N PHE A 195 5.14 -8.02 -15.11
CA PHE A 195 5.69 -7.40 -16.32
C PHE A 195 4.60 -6.94 -17.31
N ALA A 196 3.47 -7.67 -17.39
CA ALA A 196 2.32 -7.25 -18.20
C ALA A 196 1.48 -6.13 -17.53
N LEU A 197 1.34 -6.15 -16.20
CA LEU A 197 0.54 -5.19 -15.43
C LEU A 197 1.20 -3.81 -15.29
N LEU A 198 2.54 -3.77 -15.24
CA LEU A 198 3.29 -2.54 -15.02
C LEU A 198 3.08 -1.50 -16.15
N PRO A 199 3.26 -1.84 -17.45
CA PRO A 199 2.97 -0.92 -18.55
C PRO A 199 1.51 -0.47 -18.55
N LEU A 200 0.59 -1.39 -18.24
CA LEU A 200 -0.83 -1.13 -18.16
C LEU A 200 -1.17 -0.11 -17.05
N LEU A 201 -0.53 -0.21 -15.89
CA LEU A 201 -0.68 0.75 -14.79
C LEU A 201 -0.13 2.12 -15.19
N LEU A 202 1.02 2.18 -15.85
CA LEU A 202 1.61 3.42 -16.37
C LEU A 202 0.71 4.09 -17.41
N ILE A 203 0.15 3.30 -18.33
CA ILE A 203 -0.83 3.78 -19.33
C ILE A 203 -2.06 4.33 -18.63
N ASN A 204 -2.58 3.65 -17.60
CA ASN A 204 -3.73 4.14 -16.83
C ASN A 204 -3.44 5.48 -16.13
N LYS A 205 -2.27 5.62 -15.50
CA LYS A 205 -1.83 6.88 -14.89
C LYS A 205 -1.64 8.00 -15.92
N CYS A 206 -1.14 7.66 -17.11
CA CYS A 206 -1.07 8.58 -18.24
C CYS A 206 -2.47 9.05 -18.70
N ALA A 207 -3.43 8.14 -18.85
CA ALA A 207 -4.82 8.51 -19.16
C ALA A 207 -5.44 9.43 -18.12
N PHE A 208 -5.13 9.22 -16.84
CA PHE A 208 -5.58 10.12 -15.79
C PHE A 208 -5.04 11.55 -16.01
N GLY A 209 -3.76 11.68 -16.38
CA GLY A 209 -3.17 12.96 -16.79
C GLY A 209 -3.79 13.55 -18.06
N CYS A 210 -4.35 12.73 -18.95
CA CYS A 210 -5.10 13.18 -20.11
C CYS A 210 -6.51 13.71 -19.77
N LYS A 211 -7.00 13.62 -18.53
CA LYS A 211 -8.31 14.19 -18.15
C LYS A 211 -8.26 15.73 -17.98
N VAL A 212 -7.09 16.34 -18.07
CA VAL A 212 -6.81 17.70 -17.54
C VAL A 212 -6.74 18.74 -18.65
N ASP A 213 -7.58 19.77 -18.57
CA ASP A 213 -7.48 20.89 -19.51
C ASP A 213 -6.46 21.92 -19.02
N VAL A 214 -5.46 22.22 -19.85
CA VAL A 214 -4.40 23.18 -19.52
C VAL A 214 -4.96 24.60 -19.35
N GLU A 215 -6.06 24.92 -20.04
CA GLU A 215 -6.76 26.19 -19.91
C GLU A 215 -7.38 26.38 -18.52
N VAL A 216 -7.90 25.30 -17.94
CA VAL A 216 -8.38 25.26 -16.56
C VAL A 216 -7.23 25.55 -15.59
N LEU A 217 -6.07 24.94 -15.83
CA LEU A 217 -4.88 25.15 -15.00
C LEU A 217 -4.39 26.61 -15.05
N LYS A 218 -4.51 27.26 -16.22
CA LYS A 218 -4.23 28.70 -16.37
C LYS A 218 -5.23 29.57 -15.60
N GLY A 219 -6.51 29.21 -15.58
CA GLY A 219 -7.53 29.90 -14.79
C GLY A 219 -7.23 29.88 -13.28
N LEU A 220 -6.70 28.76 -12.77
CA LEU A 220 -6.31 28.64 -11.36
C LEU A 220 -5.17 29.56 -10.94
N ARG A 221 -4.33 29.99 -11.87
CA ARG A 221 -3.28 30.99 -11.58
C ARG A 221 -3.89 32.35 -11.18
N GLN A 222 -5.10 32.66 -11.65
CA GLN A 222 -5.78 33.91 -11.32
C GLN A 222 -6.42 33.88 -9.92
N GLN A 223 -6.83 32.70 -9.45
CA GLN A 223 -7.37 32.50 -8.09
C GLN A 223 -6.81 31.20 -7.48
N PRO A 224 -5.57 31.22 -6.96
CA PRO A 224 -4.90 30.01 -6.46
C PRO A 224 -5.36 29.60 -5.06
N HIS A 225 -6.20 30.41 -4.38
CA HIS A 225 -6.60 30.18 -3.00
C HIS A 225 -7.10 28.77 -2.71
N PRO A 226 -8.03 28.19 -3.50
CA PRO A 226 -8.51 26.85 -3.23
C PRO A 226 -7.36 25.83 -3.29
N VAL A 227 -6.52 25.91 -4.33
CA VAL A 227 -5.38 24.98 -4.54
C VAL A 227 -4.41 25.01 -3.36
N ILE A 228 -4.10 26.21 -2.87
CA ILE A 228 -3.23 26.40 -1.71
C ILE A 228 -3.87 25.78 -0.46
N LEU A 229 -5.17 25.97 -0.24
CA LEU A 229 -5.88 25.33 0.88
C LEU A 229 -5.86 23.81 0.78
N GLY A 230 -5.98 23.24 -0.43
CA GLY A 230 -5.85 21.80 -0.65
C GLY A 230 -4.47 21.28 -0.25
N ILE A 231 -3.40 21.95 -0.69
CA ILE A 231 -2.02 21.58 -0.34
C ILE A 231 -1.77 21.69 1.17
N VAL A 232 -2.18 22.80 1.79
CA VAL A 232 -2.01 23.00 3.25
C VAL A 232 -2.84 21.98 4.04
N GLY A 233 -4.07 21.72 3.62
CA GLY A 233 -4.93 20.70 4.23
C GLY A 233 -4.31 19.31 4.16
N GLN A 234 -3.91 18.87 2.97
CA GLN A 234 -3.42 17.50 2.72
C GLN A 234 -2.01 17.25 3.23
N PHE A 235 -1.09 18.22 3.18
CA PHE A 235 0.33 17.96 3.49
C PHE A 235 0.81 18.60 4.79
N VAL A 236 -0.01 19.43 5.43
CA VAL A 236 0.32 20.04 6.73
C VAL A 236 -0.66 19.60 7.80
N LEU A 237 -1.95 19.88 7.62
CA LEU A 237 -2.95 19.64 8.66
C LEU A 237 -3.31 18.17 8.83
N MET A 238 -3.52 17.43 7.74
CA MET A 238 -3.85 16.00 7.81
C MET A 238 -2.71 15.16 8.42
N PRO A 239 -1.42 15.33 8.02
CA PRO A 239 -0.32 14.61 8.66
C PRO A 239 -0.15 14.96 10.14
N LEU A 240 -0.32 16.24 10.49
CA LEU A 240 -0.28 16.69 11.88
C LEU A 240 -1.41 16.07 12.71
N TYR A 241 -2.62 16.01 12.14
CA TYR A 241 -3.76 15.34 12.75
C TYR A 241 -3.46 13.86 12.98
N ALA A 242 -2.94 13.14 11.98
CA ALA A 242 -2.58 11.73 12.11
C ALA A 242 -1.53 11.49 13.20
N TYR A 243 -0.52 12.36 13.27
CA TYR A 243 0.51 12.29 14.31
C TYR A 243 -0.10 12.47 15.71
N ILE A 244 -0.85 13.55 15.93
CA ILE A 244 -1.50 13.82 17.24
C ILE A 244 -2.45 12.68 17.60
N LEU A 245 -3.27 12.23 16.65
CA LEU A 245 -4.20 11.13 16.85
C LEU A 245 -3.47 9.83 17.21
N SER A 246 -2.35 9.53 16.56
CA SER A 246 -1.56 8.33 16.86
C SER A 246 -1.01 8.33 18.29
N LEU A 247 -0.62 9.50 18.81
CA LEU A 247 -0.18 9.65 20.20
C LEU A 247 -1.34 9.51 21.18
N LEU A 248 -2.48 10.15 20.91
CA LEU A 248 -3.66 10.10 21.76
C LEU A 248 -4.23 8.68 21.87
N LEU A 249 -4.18 7.92 20.78
CA LEU A 249 -4.69 6.55 20.72
C LEU A 249 -3.66 5.48 21.11
N GLY A 250 -2.41 5.88 21.39
CA GLY A 250 -1.34 4.95 21.75
C GLY A 250 -1.05 3.91 20.66
N LEU A 251 -1.09 4.31 19.39
CA LEU A 251 -0.85 3.39 18.27
C LEU A 251 0.60 2.88 18.27
N SER A 252 0.79 1.63 17.88
CA SER A 252 2.14 1.08 17.67
C SER A 252 2.85 1.83 16.53
N GLN A 253 4.18 1.87 16.58
CA GLN A 253 4.99 2.62 15.61
C GLN A 253 4.65 2.32 14.14
N PRO A 254 4.47 1.06 13.69
CA PRO A 254 4.09 0.76 12.32
C PRO A 254 2.69 1.30 11.95
N LEU A 255 1.72 1.18 12.85
CA LEU A 255 0.36 1.68 12.63
C LEU A 255 0.30 3.20 12.56
N ALA A 256 1.01 3.87 13.48
CA ALA A 256 1.14 5.33 13.50
C ALA A 256 1.79 5.85 12.20
N PHE A 257 2.87 5.20 11.78
CA PHE A 257 3.54 5.55 10.52
C PHE A 257 2.62 5.34 9.31
N GLY A 258 1.93 4.20 9.23
CA GLY A 258 0.94 3.92 8.18
C GLY A 258 -0.17 4.97 8.12
N LEU A 259 -0.66 5.43 9.27
CA LEU A 259 -1.68 6.47 9.36
C LEU A 259 -1.17 7.84 8.89
N VAL A 260 0.05 8.23 9.29
CA VAL A 260 0.69 9.48 8.85
C VAL A 260 0.96 9.46 7.35
N VAL A 261 1.48 8.36 6.80
CA VAL A 261 1.73 8.20 5.36
C VAL A 261 0.41 8.29 4.58
N THR A 262 -0.67 7.70 5.12
CA THR A 262 -2.01 7.86 4.55
C THR A 262 -2.43 9.32 4.52
N CYS A 263 -2.31 10.01 5.65
CA CYS A 263 -2.68 11.42 5.79
C CYS A 263 -1.75 12.40 5.08
N SER A 264 -0.61 11.93 4.58
CA SER A 264 0.32 12.68 3.73
C SER A 264 0.11 12.40 2.25
N SER A 265 -0.91 11.62 1.90
CA SER A 265 -1.22 11.31 0.52
C SER A 265 -2.04 12.44 -0.14
N PRO A 266 -1.85 12.68 -1.45
CA PRO A 266 -2.65 13.61 -2.22
C PRO A 266 -4.13 13.18 -2.29
N GLY A 267 -4.96 14.02 -2.89
CA GLY A 267 -6.38 13.72 -3.12
C GLY A 267 -6.60 12.39 -3.84
N GLY A 268 -7.66 11.69 -3.43
CA GLY A 268 -8.05 10.39 -3.95
C GLY A 268 -8.73 10.49 -5.30
N GLY A 269 -8.47 9.52 -6.18
CA GLY A 269 -9.01 9.51 -7.55
C GLY A 269 -10.53 9.46 -7.66
N GLY A 270 -11.29 9.23 -6.58
CA GLY A 270 -12.75 9.32 -6.57
C GLY A 270 -13.31 10.69 -6.15
N GLY A 271 -12.47 11.61 -5.65
CA GLY A 271 -12.90 12.89 -5.06
C GLY A 271 -13.63 13.81 -6.04
N TYR A 272 -13.25 13.83 -7.32
CA TYR A 272 -13.94 14.63 -8.33
C TYR A 272 -15.37 14.14 -8.62
N LEU A 273 -15.64 12.85 -8.49
CA LEU A 273 -16.97 12.28 -8.71
C LEU A 273 -17.89 12.63 -7.54
N TYR A 274 -17.40 12.56 -6.31
CA TYR A 274 -18.12 13.05 -5.14
C TYR A 274 -18.36 14.56 -5.24
N SER A 275 -17.37 15.33 -5.72
CA SER A 275 -17.54 16.75 -5.98
C SER A 275 -18.64 17.00 -7.01
N LEU A 276 -18.70 16.25 -8.12
CA LEU A 276 -19.76 16.37 -9.11
C LEU A 276 -21.15 16.10 -8.48
N ILE A 277 -21.30 14.99 -7.77
CA ILE A 277 -22.58 14.56 -7.20
C ILE A 277 -23.07 15.52 -6.12
N LEU A 278 -22.14 16.07 -5.33
CA LEU A 278 -22.44 17.02 -4.25
C LEU A 278 -22.48 18.48 -4.72
N GLY A 279 -22.49 18.76 -6.03
CA GLY A 279 -22.59 20.12 -6.57
C GLY A 279 -21.37 21.01 -6.27
N GLY A 280 -20.19 20.39 -6.17
CA GLY A 280 -18.89 21.05 -6.14
C GLY A 280 -18.39 21.41 -7.53
N ASP A 281 -17.27 22.14 -7.55
CA ASP A 281 -16.53 22.46 -8.77
C ASP A 281 -15.63 21.27 -9.16
N VAL A 282 -16.06 20.52 -10.18
CA VAL A 282 -15.37 19.33 -10.71
C VAL A 282 -14.03 19.68 -11.36
N THR A 283 -14.03 20.81 -12.05
CA THR A 283 -12.87 21.35 -12.76
C THR A 283 -11.76 21.70 -11.76
N LEU A 284 -12.15 22.30 -10.64
CA LEU A 284 -11.26 22.55 -9.51
C LEU A 284 -10.79 21.25 -8.84
N ALA A 285 -11.69 20.28 -8.62
CA ALA A 285 -11.35 19.01 -7.97
C ALA A 285 -10.26 18.25 -8.74
N ILE A 286 -10.46 18.05 -10.05
CA ILE A 286 -9.49 17.38 -10.92
C ILE A 286 -8.14 18.10 -10.85
N SER A 287 -8.15 19.43 -10.96
CA SER A 287 -6.92 20.23 -10.95
C SER A 287 -6.16 20.13 -9.64
N MET A 288 -6.86 20.18 -8.50
CA MET A 288 -6.25 19.99 -7.19
C MET A 288 -5.64 18.62 -7.02
N THR A 289 -6.32 17.56 -7.44
CA THR A 289 -5.81 16.19 -7.32
C THR A 289 -4.49 16.04 -8.06
N LEU A 290 -4.34 16.67 -9.23
CA LEU A 290 -3.11 16.56 -10.02
C LEU A 290 -1.98 17.38 -9.41
N ILE A 291 -2.26 18.63 -9.04
CA ILE A 291 -1.26 19.51 -8.44
C ILE A 291 -0.77 18.87 -7.13
N SER A 292 -1.69 18.39 -6.28
CA SER A 292 -1.33 17.67 -5.06
C SER A 292 -0.55 16.39 -5.34
N THR A 293 -0.89 15.63 -6.39
CA THR A 293 -0.12 14.42 -6.75
C THR A 293 1.31 14.73 -7.16
N VAL A 294 1.53 15.82 -7.89
CA VAL A 294 2.90 16.28 -8.24
C VAL A 294 3.63 16.77 -6.99
N VAL A 295 2.96 17.57 -6.16
CA VAL A 295 3.52 18.09 -4.90
C VAL A 295 3.83 16.96 -3.90
N ALA A 296 3.06 15.88 -3.92
CA ALA A 296 3.25 14.71 -3.07
C ALA A 296 4.64 14.06 -3.26
N VAL A 297 5.21 14.13 -4.47
CA VAL A 297 6.56 13.60 -4.74
C VAL A 297 7.60 14.17 -3.79
N GLY A 298 7.45 15.44 -3.38
CA GLY A 298 8.34 16.08 -2.41
C GLY A 298 7.78 16.07 -0.98
N LEU A 299 6.49 16.40 -0.80
CA LEU A 299 5.93 16.59 0.54
C LEU A 299 5.62 15.28 1.28
N MET A 300 5.28 14.20 0.58
CA MET A 300 4.96 12.92 1.21
C MET A 300 6.22 12.26 1.84
N PRO A 301 7.37 12.17 1.14
CA PRO A 301 8.63 11.74 1.77
C PRO A 301 9.09 12.66 2.90
N LEU A 302 8.95 13.98 2.72
CA LEU A 302 9.31 14.97 3.74
C LEU A 302 8.48 14.75 5.02
N SER A 303 7.16 14.65 4.88
CA SER A 303 6.26 14.36 6.00
C SER A 303 6.61 13.04 6.67
N SER A 304 6.85 11.99 5.87
CA SER A 304 7.25 10.67 6.37
C SER A 304 8.56 10.71 7.17
N SER A 305 9.54 11.51 6.72
CA SER A 305 10.81 11.68 7.43
C SER A 305 10.65 12.45 8.74
N VAL A 306 9.91 13.56 8.72
CA VAL A 306 9.69 14.42 9.90
C VAL A 306 8.92 13.67 10.98
N TYR A 307 7.76 13.10 10.64
CA TYR A 307 6.93 12.38 11.60
C TYR A 307 7.49 11.00 11.94
N GLY A 308 8.22 10.36 11.03
CA GLY A 308 8.98 9.15 11.33
C GLY A 308 10.04 9.40 12.41
N HIS A 309 10.73 10.54 12.36
CA HIS A 309 11.64 10.94 13.43
C HIS A 309 10.89 11.19 14.75
N PHE A 310 9.80 11.95 14.73
CA PHE A 310 9.01 12.26 15.94
C PHE A 310 8.34 11.04 16.58
N LEU A 311 8.02 10.01 15.81
CA LEU A 311 7.46 8.75 16.31
C LEU A 311 8.55 7.77 16.82
N GLY A 312 9.83 8.13 16.73
CA GLY A 312 10.95 7.25 17.08
C GLY A 312 11.13 6.07 16.12
N VAL A 313 10.48 6.12 14.95
CA VAL A 313 10.48 5.05 13.93
C VAL A 313 11.88 4.89 13.34
N HIS A 314 12.69 5.95 13.27
CA HIS A 314 14.03 5.89 12.69
C HIS A 314 15.02 4.98 13.44
N GLN A 315 14.73 4.62 14.70
CA GLN A 315 15.55 3.72 15.51
C GLN A 315 15.17 2.23 15.34
N THR A 316 13.96 1.95 14.84
CA THR A 316 13.39 0.60 14.73
C THR A 316 13.07 0.18 13.29
N LEU A 317 12.86 1.16 12.40
CA LEU A 317 12.30 1.04 11.06
C LEU A 317 13.19 1.88 10.13
N HIS A 318 14.01 1.23 9.31
CA HIS A 318 14.89 1.92 8.35
C HIS A 318 14.05 2.49 7.20
N ILE A 319 13.51 3.71 7.37
CA ILE A 319 12.64 4.38 6.41
C ILE A 319 13.42 4.61 5.09
N PRO A 320 13.07 3.93 3.99
CA PRO A 320 13.85 4.02 2.77
C PRO A 320 13.36 5.19 1.92
N PHE A 321 13.80 6.39 2.28
CA PHE A 321 13.43 7.65 1.64
C PHE A 321 13.59 7.62 0.11
N LEU A 322 14.72 7.10 -0.39
CA LEU A 322 14.98 6.99 -1.83
C LEU A 322 13.96 6.08 -2.53
N LYS A 323 13.48 5.01 -1.87
CA LYS A 323 12.46 4.12 -2.43
C LYS A 323 11.12 4.82 -2.53
N ILE A 324 10.72 5.55 -1.48
CA ILE A 324 9.47 6.33 -1.46
C ILE A 324 9.47 7.37 -2.59
N VAL A 325 10.56 8.14 -2.72
CA VAL A 325 10.71 9.12 -3.81
C VAL A 325 10.67 8.43 -5.18
N GLY A 326 11.36 7.29 -5.34
CA GLY A 326 11.35 6.50 -6.56
C GLY A 326 9.95 6.02 -6.96
N THR A 327 9.18 5.48 -6.01
CA THR A 327 7.79 5.05 -6.23
C THR A 327 6.87 6.21 -6.61
N LEU A 328 7.04 7.37 -5.96
CA LEU A 328 6.24 8.56 -6.29
C LEU A 328 6.59 9.12 -7.67
N LEU A 329 7.88 9.18 -8.02
CA LEU A 329 8.31 9.56 -9.38
C LEU A 329 7.76 8.61 -10.44
N PHE A 330 7.79 7.30 -10.17
CA PHE A 330 7.21 6.30 -11.06
C PHE A 330 5.72 6.54 -11.34
N ILE A 331 4.97 7.10 -10.39
CA ILE A 331 3.56 7.45 -10.55
C ILE A 331 3.35 8.84 -11.16
N ALA A 332 4.20 9.81 -10.81
CA ALA A 332 4.08 11.20 -11.26
C ALA A 332 4.51 11.41 -12.72
N ILE A 333 5.53 10.68 -13.19
CA ILE A 333 6.04 10.80 -14.57
C ILE A 333 4.94 10.48 -15.61
N PRO A 334 4.19 9.37 -15.52
CA PRO A 334 3.12 9.06 -16.47
C PRO A 334 1.99 10.08 -16.45
N ILE A 335 1.59 10.57 -15.26
CA ILE A 335 0.54 11.58 -15.13
C ILE A 335 0.96 12.87 -15.84
N SER A 336 2.18 13.33 -15.60
CA SER A 336 2.76 14.51 -16.25
C SER A 336 2.84 14.32 -17.77
N THR A 337 3.25 13.13 -18.22
CA THR A 337 3.27 12.76 -19.64
C THR A 337 1.88 12.84 -20.27
N GLY A 338 0.85 12.34 -19.59
CA GLY A 338 -0.55 12.42 -20.05
C GLY A 338 -1.04 13.85 -20.24
N MET A 339 -0.69 14.75 -19.31
CA MET A 339 -1.02 16.18 -19.43
C MET A 339 -0.36 16.82 -20.67
N VAL A 340 0.91 16.50 -20.92
CA VAL A 340 1.64 16.98 -22.10
C VAL A 340 1.05 16.42 -23.40
N ILE A 341 0.64 15.13 -23.41
CA ILE A 341 -0.01 14.50 -24.56
C ILE A 341 -1.35 15.18 -24.87
N LYS A 342 -2.18 15.48 -23.86
CA LYS A 342 -3.43 16.22 -24.07
C LYS A 342 -3.18 17.61 -24.64
N TRP A 343 -2.16 18.31 -24.15
CA TRP A 343 -1.81 19.65 -24.63
C TRP A 343 -1.32 19.65 -26.08
N ARG A 344 -0.44 18.72 -26.46
CA ARG A 344 0.21 18.71 -27.77
C ARG A 344 -0.56 17.92 -28.83
N PHE A 345 -1.27 16.85 -28.42
CA PHE A 345 -1.91 15.88 -29.30
C PHE A 345 -3.32 15.49 -28.80
N PRO A 346 -4.31 16.39 -28.86
CA PRO A 346 -5.66 16.16 -28.34
C PRO A 346 -6.41 15.00 -29.04
N LYS A 347 -6.03 14.65 -30.28
CA LYS A 347 -6.57 13.47 -30.98
C LYS A 347 -6.10 12.16 -30.33
N VAL A 348 -4.83 12.09 -29.94
CA VAL A 348 -4.23 10.91 -29.26
C VAL A 348 -4.81 10.78 -27.85
N SER A 349 -4.97 11.89 -27.12
CA SER A 349 -5.63 11.90 -25.82
C SER A 349 -7.04 11.31 -25.87
N ARG A 350 -7.84 11.62 -26.89
CA ARG A 350 -9.20 11.06 -27.05
C ARG A 350 -9.17 9.55 -27.26
N LEU A 351 -8.23 9.04 -28.06
CA LEU A 351 -8.05 7.60 -28.26
C LEU A 351 -7.63 6.90 -26.95
N LEU A 352 -6.65 7.47 -26.23
CA LEU A 352 -6.20 6.94 -24.93
C LEU A 352 -7.38 6.86 -23.94
N LEU A 353 -8.14 7.94 -23.79
CA LEU A 353 -9.30 7.98 -22.88
C LEU A 353 -10.39 6.96 -23.28
N LEU A 354 -10.54 6.64 -24.57
CA LEU A 354 -11.52 5.67 -25.04
C LEU A 354 -11.10 4.23 -24.76
N VAL A 355 -9.84 3.89 -25.00
CA VAL A 355 -9.28 2.55 -24.74
C VAL A 355 -9.12 2.27 -23.24
N ILE A 356 -8.78 3.29 -22.45
CA ILE A 356 -8.44 3.10 -21.04
C ILE A 356 -9.66 3.03 -20.13
N LYS A 357 -10.83 3.55 -20.52
CA LYS A 357 -12.06 3.43 -19.72
C LYS A 357 -12.39 2.00 -19.28
N PRO A 358 -12.57 1.02 -20.19
CA PRO A 358 -12.87 -0.35 -19.78
C PRO A 358 -11.71 -0.98 -18.99
N PHE A 359 -10.47 -0.61 -19.32
CA PHE A 359 -9.29 -1.14 -18.68
C PHE A 359 -9.08 -0.62 -17.25
N SER A 360 -9.28 0.68 -17.01
CA SER A 360 -9.23 1.28 -15.68
C SER A 360 -10.33 0.74 -14.78
N VAL A 361 -11.51 0.47 -15.34
CA VAL A 361 -12.59 -0.22 -14.65
C VAL A 361 -12.16 -1.65 -14.27
N LEU A 362 -11.58 -2.40 -15.20
CA LEU A 362 -11.08 -3.75 -14.94
C LEU A 362 -10.00 -3.77 -13.84
N LEU A 363 -9.01 -2.86 -13.90
CA LEU A 363 -7.99 -2.71 -12.86
C LEU A 363 -8.58 -2.32 -11.50
N MET A 364 -9.58 -1.46 -11.49
CA MET A 364 -10.26 -1.06 -10.27
C MET A 364 -11.04 -2.23 -9.64
N VAL A 365 -11.78 -2.99 -10.45
CA VAL A 365 -12.52 -4.18 -9.99
C VAL A 365 -11.57 -5.29 -9.55
N GLY A 366 -10.51 -5.55 -10.33
CA GLY A 366 -9.47 -6.52 -9.97
C GLY A 366 -8.73 -6.14 -8.69
N GLY A 367 -8.38 -4.86 -8.55
CA GLY A 367 -7.78 -4.32 -7.32
C GLY A 367 -8.72 -4.45 -6.11
N LEU A 368 -10.01 -4.18 -6.28
CA LEU A 368 -11.02 -4.37 -5.24
C LEU A 368 -11.18 -5.84 -4.85
N TYR A 369 -11.18 -6.75 -5.83
CA TYR A 369 -11.25 -8.18 -5.58
C TYR A 369 -10.04 -8.69 -4.80
N MET A 370 -8.83 -8.26 -5.18
CA MET A 370 -7.61 -8.56 -4.45
C MET A 370 -7.64 -7.97 -3.04
N ALA A 371 -8.09 -6.72 -2.90
CA ALA A 371 -8.27 -6.07 -1.61
C ALA A 371 -9.31 -6.78 -0.72
N TYR A 372 -10.35 -7.37 -1.31
CA TYR A 372 -11.33 -8.17 -0.58
C TYR A 372 -10.74 -9.48 -0.06
N GLN A 373 -10.01 -10.21 -0.91
CA GLN A 373 -9.32 -11.45 -0.51
C GLN A 373 -8.27 -11.20 0.59
N MET A 374 -7.56 -10.08 0.49
CA MET A 374 -6.57 -9.64 1.48
C MET A 374 -7.20 -9.08 2.75
N GLY A 375 -8.35 -8.43 2.60
CA GLY A 375 -9.01 -7.66 3.64
C GLY A 375 -9.41 -8.49 4.84
N SER A 376 -9.91 -9.72 4.69
CA SER A 376 -10.39 -10.50 5.84
C SER A 376 -9.29 -10.82 6.86
N SER A 377 -8.06 -11.04 6.39
CA SER A 377 -6.93 -11.37 7.27
C SER A 377 -6.15 -10.15 7.72
N LEU A 378 -6.16 -9.06 6.94
CA LEU A 378 -5.69 -7.78 7.47
C LEU A 378 -6.63 -7.28 8.58
N LEU A 379 -7.96 -7.38 8.39
CA LEU A 379 -8.97 -6.92 9.37
C LEU A 379 -9.06 -7.79 10.62
N SER A 380 -8.73 -9.09 10.55
CA SER A 380 -8.83 -9.98 11.72
C SER A 380 -7.83 -9.63 12.83
N GLN A 381 -6.73 -8.97 12.49
CA GLN A 381 -5.68 -8.54 13.42
C GLN A 381 -5.70 -7.03 13.69
N VAL A 382 -6.69 -6.29 13.15
CA VAL A 382 -6.79 -4.85 13.36
C VAL A 382 -7.18 -4.56 14.81
N PRO A 383 -6.39 -3.75 15.53
CA PRO A 383 -6.79 -3.33 16.86
C PRO A 383 -8.01 -2.39 16.76
N PRO A 384 -9.05 -2.55 17.60
CA PRO A 384 -10.28 -1.76 17.53
C PRO A 384 -10.04 -0.24 17.54
N ILE A 385 -8.99 0.21 18.23
CA ILE A 385 -8.61 1.61 18.31
C ILE A 385 -8.21 2.20 16.94
N LEU A 386 -7.65 1.38 16.05
CA LEU A 386 -7.30 1.80 14.68
C LEU A 386 -8.54 1.96 13.81
N ILE A 387 -9.62 1.24 14.09
CA ILE A 387 -10.90 1.43 13.38
C ILE A 387 -11.46 2.82 13.67
N VAL A 388 -11.40 3.25 14.94
CA VAL A 388 -11.79 4.61 15.35
C VAL A 388 -10.92 5.65 14.63
N ALA A 389 -9.60 5.43 14.59
CA ALA A 389 -8.69 6.29 13.86
C ALA A 389 -9.06 6.37 12.37
N GLY A 390 -9.30 5.21 11.73
CA GLY A 390 -9.67 5.10 10.33
C GLY A 390 -10.93 5.89 9.98
N ILE A 391 -12.00 5.77 10.78
CA ILE A 391 -13.25 6.51 10.62
C ILE A 391 -13.06 8.02 10.84
N SER A 392 -12.20 8.40 11.77
CA SER A 392 -12.01 9.81 12.10
C SER A 392 -11.31 10.61 11.00
N VAL A 393 -10.44 9.97 10.20
CA VAL A 393 -9.57 10.66 9.24
C VAL A 393 -10.38 11.36 8.13
N PRO A 394 -11.28 10.68 7.38
CA PRO A 394 -11.99 11.35 6.30
C PRO A 394 -12.99 12.37 6.82
N LEU A 395 -13.66 12.10 7.95
CA LEU A 395 -14.52 13.08 8.64
C LEU A 395 -13.75 14.37 8.99
N MET A 396 -12.56 14.24 9.59
CA MET A 396 -11.74 15.38 9.95
C MET A 396 -11.22 16.12 8.73
N GLY A 397 -10.82 15.41 7.67
CA GLY A 397 -10.39 16.07 6.44
C GLY A 397 -11.53 16.84 5.75
N LEU A 398 -12.74 16.29 5.74
CA LEU A 398 -13.92 16.99 5.23
C LEU A 398 -14.21 18.25 6.05
N LEU A 399 -14.20 18.13 7.38
CA LEU A 399 -14.45 19.24 8.28
C LEU A 399 -13.40 20.35 8.11
N VAL A 400 -12.12 20.00 8.20
CA VAL A 400 -11.00 20.94 8.10
C VAL A 400 -11.01 21.65 6.74
N GLY A 401 -11.14 20.89 5.64
CA GLY A 401 -11.19 21.47 4.30
C GLY A 401 -12.37 22.43 4.11
N TYR A 402 -13.55 22.10 4.65
CA TYR A 402 -14.72 22.97 4.58
C TYR A 402 -14.55 24.25 5.41
N LEU A 403 -14.01 24.12 6.63
CA LEU A 403 -13.76 25.25 7.53
C LEU A 403 -12.73 26.20 6.93
N MET A 404 -11.59 25.69 6.45
CA MET A 404 -10.56 26.48 5.78
C MET A 404 -11.12 27.26 4.58
N ALA A 405 -11.90 26.59 3.73
CA ALA A 405 -12.52 27.23 2.57
C ALA A 405 -13.60 28.26 2.96
N THR A 406 -14.26 28.05 4.10
CA THR A 406 -15.22 28.99 4.68
C THR A 406 -14.54 30.22 5.24
N CYS A 407 -13.39 30.07 5.91
CA CYS A 407 -12.59 31.18 6.42
C CYS A 407 -12.13 32.12 5.29
N LEU A 408 -11.78 31.57 4.12
CA LEU A 408 -11.45 32.36 2.92
C LEU A 408 -12.68 32.82 2.12
N ARG A 409 -13.89 32.59 2.63
CA ARG A 409 -15.17 33.01 2.01
C ARG A 409 -15.33 32.55 0.56
N LEU A 410 -14.80 31.38 0.21
CA LEU A 410 -14.92 30.83 -1.15
C LEU A 410 -16.39 30.58 -1.54
N PRO A 411 -16.76 30.51 -2.82
CA PRO A 411 -18.08 30.07 -3.25
C PRO A 411 -18.42 28.66 -2.73
N VAL A 412 -19.70 28.37 -2.49
CA VAL A 412 -20.15 27.09 -1.90
C VAL A 412 -19.63 25.88 -2.68
N ALA A 413 -19.67 25.92 -4.01
CA ALA A 413 -19.15 24.86 -4.86
C ALA A 413 -17.65 24.59 -4.61
N GLN A 414 -16.85 25.66 -4.49
CA GLN A 414 -15.41 25.53 -4.19
C GLN A 414 -15.15 25.06 -2.76
N ARG A 415 -15.97 25.46 -1.78
CA ARG A 415 -15.86 24.95 -0.39
C ARG A 415 -16.10 23.45 -0.31
N ARG A 416 -17.12 22.96 -1.02
CA ARG A 416 -17.42 21.53 -1.13
C ARG A 416 -16.27 20.79 -1.79
N THR A 417 -15.72 21.33 -2.89
CA THR A 417 -14.55 20.75 -3.56
C THR A 417 -13.34 20.67 -2.63
N VAL A 418 -12.95 21.76 -1.97
CA VAL A 418 -11.80 21.78 -1.04
C VAL A 418 -12.00 20.77 0.10
N SER A 419 -13.21 20.72 0.67
CA SER A 419 -13.58 19.75 1.71
C SER A 419 -13.38 18.32 1.25
N ILE A 420 -13.96 17.95 0.10
CA ILE A 420 -13.87 16.60 -0.46
C ILE A 420 -12.42 16.25 -0.81
N GLU A 421 -11.69 17.20 -1.37
CA GLU A 421 -10.31 16.99 -1.79
C GLU A 421 -9.37 16.75 -0.59
N VAL A 422 -9.58 17.44 0.53
CA VAL A 422 -8.81 17.23 1.77
C VAL A 422 -9.25 15.96 2.51
N GLY A 423 -10.56 15.65 2.51
CA GLY A 423 -11.13 14.49 3.20
C GLY A 423 -10.92 13.15 2.48
N VAL A 424 -11.03 13.14 1.16
CA VAL A 424 -10.87 11.94 0.35
C VAL A 424 -9.42 11.83 -0.08
N GLN A 425 -8.62 11.15 0.72
CA GLN A 425 -7.20 10.92 0.46
C GLN A 425 -6.97 9.73 -0.47
N ASN A 426 -5.79 9.67 -1.09
CA ASN A 426 -5.36 8.57 -1.94
C ASN A 426 -4.73 7.44 -1.12
N SER A 427 -5.55 6.74 -0.35
CA SER A 427 -5.10 5.64 0.51
C SER A 427 -4.47 4.47 -0.26
N LEU A 428 -4.85 4.25 -1.52
CA LEU A 428 -4.21 3.23 -2.37
C LEU A 428 -2.77 3.60 -2.73
N LEU A 429 -2.50 4.89 -2.97
CA LEU A 429 -1.14 5.38 -3.16
C LEU A 429 -0.32 5.20 -1.88
N ALA A 430 -0.88 5.52 -0.72
CA ALA A 430 -0.22 5.30 0.57
C ALA A 430 0.10 3.82 0.80
N LEU A 431 -0.85 2.92 0.54
CA LEU A 431 -0.64 1.47 0.63
C LEU A 431 0.48 1.01 -0.31
N ALA A 432 0.48 1.46 -1.57
CA ALA A 432 1.53 1.12 -2.53
C ALA A 432 2.91 1.63 -2.07
N VAL A 433 2.99 2.86 -1.54
CA VAL A 433 4.23 3.41 -1.00
C VAL A 433 4.75 2.56 0.17
N LEU A 434 3.90 2.18 1.13
CA LEU A 434 4.31 1.36 2.27
C LEU A 434 4.78 -0.03 1.84
N GLN A 435 4.02 -0.71 0.99
CA GLN A 435 4.31 -2.06 0.51
C GLN A 435 5.55 -2.15 -0.38
N LEU A 436 5.84 -1.12 -1.18
CA LEU A 436 7.01 -1.08 -2.06
C LEU A 436 8.27 -0.57 -1.36
N SER A 437 8.11 0.13 -0.24
CA SER A 437 9.23 0.77 0.46
C SER A 437 9.70 -0.03 1.67
N LEU A 438 8.79 -0.50 2.54
CA LEU A 438 9.13 -1.14 3.82
C LEU A 438 9.45 -2.63 3.72
N HIS A 439 10.04 -3.21 4.78
CA HIS A 439 10.20 -4.66 4.89
C HIS A 439 8.85 -5.35 5.15
N ARG A 440 8.74 -6.62 4.74
CA ARG A 440 7.46 -7.35 4.62
C ARG A 440 6.61 -7.33 5.91
N ALA A 441 7.20 -7.63 7.06
CA ALA A 441 6.48 -7.65 8.34
C ALA A 441 5.95 -6.27 8.75
N GLU A 442 6.73 -5.21 8.52
CA GLU A 442 6.36 -3.84 8.86
C GLU A 442 5.37 -3.24 7.88
N ALA A 443 5.49 -3.61 6.60
CA ALA A 443 4.61 -3.20 5.53
C ALA A 443 3.18 -3.67 5.78
N ASP A 444 2.99 -4.93 6.20
CA ASP A 444 1.68 -5.51 6.45
C ASP A 444 0.96 -4.84 7.62
N LEU A 445 1.67 -4.60 8.73
CA LEU A 445 1.13 -3.84 9.86
C LEU A 445 0.79 -2.41 9.45
N SER A 446 1.73 -1.68 8.85
CA SER A 446 1.53 -0.28 8.45
C SER A 446 0.40 -0.12 7.42
N SER A 447 0.18 -1.12 6.56
CA SER A 447 -0.85 -1.10 5.50
C SER A 447 -2.27 -1.25 6.02
N GLN A 448 -2.47 -1.65 7.28
CA GLN A 448 -3.81 -1.72 7.89
C GLN A 448 -4.46 -0.33 7.96
N ALA A 449 -3.69 0.71 8.28
CA ALA A 449 -4.18 2.09 8.39
C ALA A 449 -4.75 2.64 7.06
N PRO A 450 -4.01 2.66 5.93
CA PRO A 450 -4.55 3.13 4.65
C PRO A 450 -5.74 2.31 4.19
N PHE A 451 -5.73 0.99 4.43
CA PHE A 451 -6.85 0.14 4.07
C PHE A 451 -8.14 0.52 4.81
N LEU A 452 -8.06 0.74 6.12
CA LEU A 452 -9.20 1.17 6.93
C LEU A 452 -9.69 2.57 6.56
N VAL A 453 -8.78 3.52 6.34
CA VAL A 453 -9.14 4.88 5.89
C VAL A 453 -9.84 4.84 4.53
N ALA A 454 -9.40 3.97 3.61
CA ALA A 454 -10.07 3.79 2.33
C ALA A 454 -11.52 3.26 2.49
N LEU A 455 -11.71 2.27 3.37
CA LEU A 455 -13.03 1.70 3.66
C LEU A 455 -13.96 2.70 4.37
N SER A 456 -13.45 3.46 5.34
CA SER A 456 -14.26 4.46 6.03
C SER A 456 -14.61 5.62 5.10
N GLY A 457 -13.65 6.16 4.35
CA GLY A 457 -13.88 7.30 3.46
C GLY A 457 -14.90 6.99 2.36
N THR A 458 -14.85 5.78 1.80
CA THR A 458 -15.88 5.32 0.85
C THR A 458 -17.24 5.14 1.49
N SER A 459 -17.29 4.60 2.72
CA SER A 459 -18.54 4.41 3.47
C SER A 459 -19.19 5.73 3.88
N GLU A 460 -18.40 6.70 4.34
CA GLU A 460 -18.86 8.02 4.74
C GLU A 460 -19.41 8.80 3.54
N MET A 461 -18.70 8.78 2.40
CA MET A 461 -19.20 9.40 1.17
C MET A 461 -20.50 8.76 0.68
N LEU A 462 -20.62 7.44 0.83
CA LEU A 462 -21.85 6.71 0.53
C LEU A 462 -23.02 7.08 1.44
N LEU A 463 -22.76 7.55 2.66
CA LEU A 463 -23.80 8.08 3.56
C LEU A 463 -24.15 9.53 3.23
N ILE A 464 -23.15 10.37 2.95
CA ILE A 464 -23.33 11.80 2.68
C ILE A 464 -24.09 12.04 1.38
N VAL A 465 -23.82 11.27 0.32
CA VAL A 465 -24.45 11.45 -1.00
C VAL A 465 -25.98 11.31 -0.95
N PRO A 466 -26.58 10.21 -0.45
CA PRO A 466 -28.03 10.09 -0.33
C PRO A 466 -28.65 11.14 0.58
N LEU A 467 -28.00 11.46 1.71
CA LEU A 467 -28.46 12.50 2.64
C LEU A 467 -28.56 13.86 1.95
N HIS A 468 -27.58 14.21 1.10
CA HIS A 468 -27.62 15.43 0.31
C HIS A 468 -28.81 15.47 -0.67
N PHE A 469 -29.11 14.35 -1.34
CA PHE A 469 -30.28 14.26 -2.22
C PHE A 469 -31.61 14.39 -1.47
N VAL A 470 -31.75 13.71 -0.32
CA VAL A 470 -32.95 13.80 0.51
C VAL A 470 -33.14 15.22 1.03
N TYR A 471 -32.08 15.85 1.53
CA TYR A 471 -32.12 17.23 2.01
C TYR A 471 -32.49 18.22 0.90
N GLY A 472 -31.91 18.07 -0.31
CA GLY A 472 -32.27 18.89 -1.47
C GLY A 472 -33.76 18.78 -1.82
N LYS A 473 -34.28 17.54 -1.88
CA LYS A 473 -35.71 17.30 -2.12
C LYS A 473 -36.60 17.92 -1.05
N CYS A 474 -36.25 17.81 0.23
CA CYS A 474 -37.01 18.41 1.32
C CYS A 474 -36.99 19.94 1.28
N ARG A 475 -35.88 20.55 0.83
CA ARG A 475 -35.76 22.00 0.70
C ARG A 475 -36.57 22.55 -0.48
N ASP A 476 -36.65 21.81 -1.59
CA ASP A 476 -37.40 22.23 -2.78
C ASP A 476 -38.92 21.98 -2.64
N CYS A 477 -39.36 21.23 -1.62
CA CYS A 477 -40.76 21.03 -1.27
C CYS A 477 -41.34 22.11 -0.32
N HIS A 478 -40.48 22.98 0.21
CA HIS A 478 -40.84 24.06 1.15
C HIS A 478 -40.67 25.41 0.47
#